data_AF-A0A6P8N461-F1
#
_entry.id   AF-A0A6P8N461-F1
#
_cell.length_a   1.000
_cell.length_b   1.000
_cell.length_c   1.000
_cell.angle_alpha   90.00
_cell.angle_beta   90.00
_cell.angle_gamma   90.00
#
_symmetry.space_group_name_H-M   'P 1'
#
loop_
_entity.id
_entity.type
_entity.pdbx_description
1 polymer ?
#
loop_
_entity_poly.entity_id
_entity_poly.type
_entity_poly.pdbx_seq_one_letter_code
_entity_poly.pdbx_strand_id
1 'polypeptide(L)'
;MTDYIEEYLANSLHHSHIMEETNISLFSLVTEDGVPIRKLFISNLAERTSFKDLIKLFSKYGNVESCFLRRNQGNSNYAFITFNSVEAAASARYDEGIRLHNRDLRVFAADSWHQPDSIENQCYNIKDKSKSNKISNDIAHNFDCIQDGITDTNIQTLNDDCLIHIFLQLPIIDRIRIERVCKRWKALSQESWSSVKRLDLSMWSLSGLNGREISICTVRKVLLRCGPYLNEINLSIVPYPLRQSTATIVAKLCPNLQKIDITGVVVSASGINSLIDNCHNITKFSLGSTTYICDIDLQKLFKVNPKLRYFKAYSSKISGRCLLYLPLQTMEEIVLEYCTCLQEHSLTQAFAKLQSLKSLTTNRCIDISGNVIQTIGKNCKNLKTLEVSYISFLLHPNDMLHIVQLTNLEVLKISVNALVTDEFCSNLASTCLRLKYLDISECSYVTDISIAAVTALPKLEVLIINYLELVTDINLQDTCNLKQLECRTCKFTDKTMINFLEYAPQLELLDLSGCRGITNETLKEAATVTVNRTNNTILKIFVGGTSVDLSTFDKILPFLQIVNIDLSNREL
;
A
#
# COMPACT_ATOMS: atom_id res chain seq x y z
N MET A 1 -5.26 -2.63 -28.54
CA MET A 1 -5.16 -3.30 -27.22
C MET A 1 -6.04 -4.56 -27.21
N THR A 2 -5.96 -5.36 -28.27
CA THR A 2 -6.76 -6.58 -28.47
C THR A 2 -5.87 -7.77 -28.87
N ASP A 3 -4.69 -7.51 -29.42
CA ASP A 3 -3.81 -8.57 -29.93
C ASP A 3 -2.90 -9.21 -28.86
N TYR A 4 -2.89 -8.67 -27.64
CA TYR A 4 -2.09 -9.22 -26.51
C TYR A 4 -2.85 -10.24 -25.64
N ILE A 5 -4.16 -10.44 -25.88
CA ILE A 5 -4.98 -11.37 -25.09
C ILE A 5 -5.09 -12.75 -25.77
N GLU A 6 -5.00 -12.81 -27.11
CA GLU A 6 -5.07 -14.10 -27.83
C GLU A 6 -3.79 -14.94 -27.68
N GLU A 7 -2.62 -14.33 -27.55
CA GLU A 7 -1.35 -15.05 -27.40
C GLU A 7 -1.17 -15.68 -26.00
N TYR A 8 -1.85 -15.14 -24.97
CA TYR A 8 -1.83 -15.70 -23.61
C TYR A 8 -2.79 -16.89 -23.44
N LEU A 9 -3.85 -16.97 -24.24
CA LEU A 9 -4.84 -18.06 -24.20
C LEU A 9 -4.39 -19.28 -25.02
N ALA A 10 -3.54 -19.10 -26.03
CA ALA A 10 -3.01 -20.20 -26.85
C ALA A 10 -1.96 -21.06 -26.12
N ASN A 11 -1.23 -20.50 -25.14
CA ASN A 11 -0.17 -21.22 -24.41
C ASN A 11 -0.65 -22.05 -23.20
N SER A 12 -1.96 -22.10 -22.93
CA SER A 12 -2.54 -22.88 -21.82
C SER A 12 -3.02 -24.29 -22.22
N LEU A 13 -2.85 -24.69 -23.49
CA LEU A 13 -3.40 -25.94 -24.05
C LEU A 13 -2.36 -27.00 -24.45
N HIS A 14 -1.11 -26.92 -23.95
CA HIS A 14 -0.05 -27.86 -24.34
C HIS A 14 0.64 -28.66 -23.23
N HIS A 15 0.06 -28.71 -22.03
CA HIS A 15 0.51 -29.66 -21.00
C HIS A 15 -0.63 -30.51 -20.44
N SER A 16 -1.14 -31.39 -21.30
CA SER A 16 -1.90 -32.57 -20.88
C SER A 16 -1.44 -33.77 -21.72
N HIS A 17 -0.47 -34.55 -21.22
CA HIS A 17 -0.46 -36.00 -21.39
C HIS A 17 0.70 -36.66 -20.60
N ILE A 18 0.36 -37.80 -19.98
CA ILE A 18 1.20 -38.84 -19.36
C ILE A 18 1.64 -38.59 -17.90
N MET A 19 0.82 -39.01 -16.94
CA MET A 19 1.08 -40.23 -16.13
C MET A 19 -0.17 -40.56 -15.28
N GLU A 20 -0.83 -41.66 -15.64
CA GLU A 20 -1.74 -42.40 -14.77
C GLU A 20 -0.90 -43.09 -13.69
N GLU A 21 -1.19 -42.81 -12.41
CA GLU A 21 -1.40 -43.84 -11.38
C GLU A 21 -1.85 -43.19 -10.05
N THR A 22 -2.90 -43.76 -9.48
CA THR A 22 -3.62 -43.43 -8.22
C THR A 22 -4.67 -42.30 -8.26
N ASN A 23 -5.93 -42.75 -8.42
CA ASN A 23 -7.19 -42.02 -8.39
C ASN A 23 -7.56 -41.42 -7.00
N ILE A 24 -6.61 -40.76 -6.33
CA ILE A 24 -6.83 -40.07 -5.03
C ILE A 24 -6.84 -38.54 -5.19
N SER A 25 -6.45 -38.02 -6.36
CA SER A 25 -6.20 -36.58 -6.57
C SER A 25 -7.44 -35.71 -6.84
N LEU A 26 -8.67 -36.22 -6.71
CA LEU A 26 -9.90 -35.47 -7.04
C LEU A 26 -10.70 -34.97 -5.81
N PHE A 27 -10.27 -35.29 -4.59
CA PHE A 27 -10.97 -34.87 -3.37
C PHE A 27 -10.11 -33.93 -2.52
N SER A 28 -10.69 -32.80 -2.07
CA SER A 28 -10.04 -31.90 -1.11
C SER A 28 -10.01 -32.57 0.26
N LEU A 29 -8.90 -33.22 0.59
CA LEU A 29 -8.67 -33.92 1.87
C LEU A 29 -8.31 -32.97 3.02
N VAL A 30 -8.00 -31.72 2.69
CA VAL A 30 -7.67 -30.66 3.63
C VAL A 30 -8.64 -29.49 3.44
N THR A 31 -8.82 -28.71 4.51
CA THR A 31 -9.50 -27.42 4.51
C THR A 31 -8.70 -26.42 3.66
N GLU A 32 -9.28 -25.28 3.30
CA GLU A 32 -8.62 -24.27 2.44
C GLU A 32 -7.28 -23.74 3.00
N ASP A 33 -7.00 -23.96 4.28
CA ASP A 33 -5.79 -23.61 5.03
C ASP A 33 -4.90 -24.82 5.39
N GLY A 34 -5.15 -25.98 4.78
CA GLY A 34 -4.27 -27.15 4.83
C GLY A 34 -4.44 -28.03 6.09
N VAL A 35 -5.50 -27.81 6.89
CA VAL A 35 -5.79 -28.69 8.04
C VAL A 35 -6.56 -29.93 7.55
N PRO A 36 -6.13 -31.16 7.91
CA PRO A 36 -6.85 -32.38 7.56
C PRO A 36 -8.34 -32.31 7.91
N ILE A 37 -9.21 -32.57 6.94
CA ILE A 37 -10.66 -32.57 7.18
C ILE A 37 -11.03 -33.91 7.80
N ARG A 38 -11.35 -33.87 9.09
CA ARG A 38 -11.94 -35.01 9.80
C ARG A 38 -13.31 -34.69 10.36
N LYS A 39 -13.60 -33.41 10.56
CA LYS A 39 -14.86 -32.91 11.08
C LYS A 39 -15.72 -32.30 9.98
N LEU A 40 -16.94 -32.79 9.86
CA LEU A 40 -17.94 -32.34 8.89
C LEU A 40 -19.07 -31.61 9.60
N PHE A 41 -19.58 -30.56 8.97
CA PHE A 41 -20.80 -29.84 9.33
C PHE A 41 -21.97 -30.35 8.49
N ILE A 42 -23.03 -30.77 9.16
CA ILE A 42 -24.23 -31.35 8.53
C ILE A 42 -25.40 -30.44 8.84
N SER A 43 -26.10 -30.00 7.80
CA SER A 43 -27.29 -29.16 7.92
C SER A 43 -28.51 -29.77 7.23
N ASN A 44 -29.67 -29.11 7.37
CA ASN A 44 -30.97 -29.55 6.86
C ASN A 44 -31.60 -30.75 7.61
N LEU A 45 -31.28 -30.92 8.90
CA LEU A 45 -31.77 -32.04 9.72
C LEU A 45 -33.24 -31.86 10.12
N ALA A 46 -34.02 -32.95 10.06
CA ALA A 46 -35.38 -32.99 10.61
C ALA A 46 -35.37 -32.89 12.14
N GLU A 47 -36.40 -32.30 12.73
CA GLU A 47 -36.52 -32.12 14.20
C GLU A 47 -36.48 -33.45 14.98
N ARG A 48 -37.04 -34.51 14.40
CA ARG A 48 -37.03 -35.86 14.98
C ARG A 48 -35.67 -36.57 14.90
N THR A 49 -34.66 -35.99 14.23
CA THR A 49 -33.36 -36.64 14.04
C THR A 49 -32.68 -36.88 15.40
N SER A 50 -32.21 -38.11 15.62
CA SER A 50 -31.46 -38.48 16.82
C SER A 50 -29.97 -38.68 16.50
N PHE A 51 -29.14 -38.63 17.55
CA PHE A 51 -27.71 -38.95 17.46
C PHE A 51 -27.47 -40.39 16.97
N LYS A 52 -28.33 -41.34 17.34
CA LYS A 52 -28.25 -42.74 16.89
C LYS A 52 -28.48 -42.86 15.39
N ASP A 53 -29.40 -42.06 14.83
CA ASP A 53 -29.68 -42.04 13.39
C ASP A 53 -28.47 -41.53 12.60
N LEU A 54 -27.82 -40.45 13.09
CA LEU A 54 -26.66 -39.85 12.45
C LEU A 54 -25.42 -40.76 12.51
N ILE A 55 -25.14 -41.38 13.65
CA ILE A 55 -24.05 -42.36 13.74
C ILE A 55 -24.32 -43.51 12.79
N LYS A 56 -25.50 -44.14 12.84
CA LYS A 56 -25.83 -45.26 11.96
C LYS A 56 -25.69 -44.90 10.48
N LEU A 57 -26.09 -43.69 10.09
CA LEU A 57 -26.00 -43.22 8.72
C LEU A 57 -24.56 -42.97 8.27
N PHE A 58 -23.73 -42.34 9.10
CA PHE A 58 -22.37 -41.94 8.73
C PHE A 58 -21.31 -43.01 9.01
N SER A 59 -21.60 -44.00 9.87
CA SER A 59 -20.72 -45.16 10.09
C SER A 59 -20.50 -46.01 8.83
N LYS A 60 -21.32 -45.85 7.78
CA LYS A 60 -21.11 -46.52 6.48
C LYS A 60 -19.87 -46.04 5.74
N TYR A 61 -19.36 -44.84 6.04
CA TYR A 61 -18.16 -44.27 5.41
C TYR A 61 -16.89 -44.53 6.22
N GLY A 62 -17.01 -44.88 7.50
CA GLY A 62 -15.88 -45.17 8.39
C GLY A 62 -16.22 -45.00 9.87
N ASN A 63 -15.23 -45.19 10.74
CA ASN A 63 -15.44 -45.09 12.18
C ASN A 63 -15.68 -43.63 12.61
N VAL A 64 -16.78 -43.40 13.31
CA VAL A 64 -17.18 -42.08 13.82
C VAL A 64 -16.64 -41.92 15.25
N GLU A 65 -15.72 -40.98 15.44
CA GLU A 65 -15.09 -40.67 16.72
C GLU A 65 -16.05 -39.94 17.66
N SER A 66 -16.74 -38.93 17.11
CA SER A 66 -17.70 -38.13 17.86
C SER A 66 -18.78 -37.59 16.94
N CYS A 67 -19.97 -37.42 17.50
CA CYS A 67 -21.05 -36.70 16.87
C CYS A 67 -21.58 -35.65 17.86
N PHE A 68 -22.04 -34.51 17.35
CA PHE A 68 -22.62 -33.46 18.15
C PHE A 68 -23.86 -32.96 17.43
N LEU A 69 -25.03 -33.08 18.04
CA LEU A 69 -26.30 -32.65 17.46
C LEU A 69 -26.80 -31.42 18.21
N ARG A 70 -27.06 -30.32 17.49
CA ARG A 70 -27.63 -29.09 18.06
C ARG A 70 -29.04 -28.86 17.54
N ARG A 71 -29.97 -28.72 18.48
CA ARG A 71 -31.37 -28.37 18.23
C ARG A 71 -31.58 -26.89 18.53
N ASN A 72 -32.06 -26.12 17.55
CA ASN A 72 -32.34 -24.71 17.73
C ASN A 72 -33.85 -24.46 17.71
N GLN A 73 -34.38 -23.67 18.64
CA GLN A 73 -35.76 -23.20 18.61
C GLN A 73 -35.88 -22.09 17.55
N GLY A 74 -36.42 -22.41 16.36
CA GLY A 74 -36.68 -21.44 15.28
C GLY A 74 -35.63 -21.33 14.16
N ASN A 75 -34.47 -22.00 14.27
CA ASN A 75 -33.46 -22.10 13.20
C ASN A 75 -33.26 -23.57 12.77
N SER A 76 -32.65 -23.78 11.59
CA SER A 76 -32.38 -25.13 11.07
C SER A 76 -31.45 -25.93 12.01
N ASN A 77 -31.83 -27.18 12.32
CA ASN A 77 -31.04 -28.11 13.12
C ASN A 77 -29.78 -28.54 12.36
N TYR A 78 -28.67 -28.68 13.07
CA TYR A 78 -27.38 -29.06 12.49
C TYR A 78 -26.60 -30.00 13.41
N ALA A 79 -25.64 -30.72 12.82
CA ALA A 79 -24.75 -31.60 13.55
C ALA A 79 -23.30 -31.45 13.07
N PHE A 80 -22.38 -31.82 13.95
CA PHE A 80 -20.99 -32.08 13.58
C PHE A 80 -20.68 -33.56 13.74
N ILE A 81 -19.98 -34.14 12.77
CA ILE A 81 -19.48 -35.52 12.84
C ILE A 81 -17.98 -35.48 12.62
N THR A 82 -17.23 -36.11 13.52
CA THR A 82 -15.78 -36.25 13.45
C THR A 82 -15.43 -37.70 13.17
N PHE A 83 -14.66 -37.96 12.11
CA PHE A 83 -14.16 -39.28 11.77
C PHE A 83 -12.75 -39.52 12.33
N ASN A 84 -12.41 -40.79 12.57
CA ASN A 84 -11.05 -41.18 12.93
C ASN A 84 -10.05 -40.99 11.78
N SER A 85 -10.51 -41.00 10.52
CA SER A 85 -9.67 -40.89 9.33
C SER A 85 -10.16 -39.81 8.37
N VAL A 86 -9.23 -39.25 7.60
CA VAL A 86 -9.50 -38.17 6.63
C VAL A 86 -10.25 -38.74 5.42
N GLU A 87 -9.94 -39.98 5.05
CA GLU A 87 -10.52 -40.69 3.91
C GLU A 87 -12.01 -40.93 4.13
N ALA A 88 -12.41 -41.34 5.34
CA ALA A 88 -13.82 -41.54 5.69
C ALA A 88 -14.62 -40.23 5.63
N ALA A 89 -14.02 -39.12 6.08
CA ALA A 89 -14.63 -37.80 5.99
C ALA A 89 -14.77 -37.32 4.54
N ALA A 90 -13.79 -37.61 3.69
CA ALA A 90 -13.85 -37.28 2.27
C ALA A 90 -14.97 -38.07 1.56
N SER A 91 -15.05 -39.39 1.78
CA SER A 91 -16.12 -40.23 1.21
C SER A 91 -17.52 -39.77 1.63
N ALA A 92 -17.68 -39.33 2.88
CA ALA A 92 -18.96 -38.80 3.36
C ALA A 92 -19.30 -37.41 2.82
N ARG A 93 -18.30 -36.58 2.53
CA ARG A 93 -18.49 -35.19 2.06
C ARG A 93 -18.95 -35.12 0.61
N TYR A 94 -18.41 -35.98 -0.25
CA TYR A 94 -18.65 -35.94 -1.69
C TYR A 94 -19.77 -36.89 -2.15
N ASP A 95 -20.49 -37.52 -1.21
CA ASP A 95 -21.72 -38.25 -1.51
C ASP A 95 -22.91 -37.28 -1.58
N GLU A 96 -23.38 -37.01 -2.79
CA GLU A 96 -24.51 -36.11 -3.05
C GLU A 96 -25.89 -36.76 -2.73
N GLY A 97 -25.92 -38.03 -2.34
CA GLY A 97 -27.15 -38.82 -2.12
C GLY A 97 -27.54 -39.03 -0.66
N ILE A 98 -26.96 -38.29 0.29
CA ILE A 98 -27.20 -38.53 1.72
C ILE A 98 -28.61 -38.07 2.14
N ARG A 99 -29.50 -39.04 2.34
CA ARG A 99 -30.89 -38.82 2.78
C ARG A 99 -31.15 -39.34 4.19
N LEU A 100 -31.85 -38.54 4.99
CA LEU A 100 -32.37 -38.97 6.29
C LEU A 100 -33.73 -38.34 6.56
N HIS A 101 -34.69 -39.13 7.02
CA HIS A 101 -36.05 -38.67 7.34
C HIS A 101 -36.75 -37.93 6.16
N ASN A 102 -36.58 -38.41 4.93
CA ASN A 102 -37.09 -37.78 3.68
C ASN A 102 -36.52 -36.38 3.39
N ARG A 103 -35.34 -36.05 3.90
CA ARG A 103 -34.63 -34.79 3.60
C ARG A 103 -33.24 -35.10 3.06
N ASP A 104 -32.83 -34.32 2.07
CA ASP A 104 -31.46 -34.29 1.54
C ASP A 104 -30.55 -33.53 2.49
N LEU A 105 -29.55 -34.21 3.06
CA LEU A 105 -28.61 -33.60 3.99
C LEU A 105 -27.53 -32.84 3.21
N ARG A 106 -27.10 -31.70 3.76
CA ARG A 106 -25.96 -30.96 3.19
C ARG A 106 -24.74 -31.17 4.09
N VAL A 107 -23.66 -31.66 3.51
CA VAL A 107 -22.43 -32.01 4.21
C VAL A 107 -21.29 -31.11 3.73
N PHE A 108 -20.73 -30.33 4.64
CA PHE A 108 -19.61 -29.43 4.39
C PHE A 108 -18.44 -29.78 5.31
N ALA A 109 -17.21 -29.37 4.99
CA ALA A 109 -16.18 -29.35 6.03
C ALA A 109 -16.58 -28.35 7.11
N ALA A 110 -16.34 -28.71 8.37
CA ALA A 110 -16.35 -27.72 9.44
C ALA A 110 -15.18 -26.74 9.23
N ASP A 111 -15.35 -25.49 9.69
CA ASP A 111 -14.28 -24.49 9.62
C ASP A 111 -12.98 -25.01 10.24
N SER A 112 -11.86 -24.50 9.77
CA SER A 112 -10.54 -25.02 10.10
C SER A 112 -10.18 -24.93 11.58
N TRP A 113 -10.69 -23.95 12.31
CA TRP A 113 -10.54 -23.85 13.78
C TRP A 113 -11.41 -24.86 14.55
N HIS A 114 -12.43 -25.43 13.90
CA HIS A 114 -13.25 -26.52 14.46
C HIS A 114 -12.69 -27.92 14.15
N GLN A 115 -11.66 -28.03 13.29
CA GLN A 115 -11.00 -29.31 12.99
C GLN A 115 -10.18 -29.80 14.19
N PRO A 116 -10.18 -31.12 14.49
CA PRO A 116 -9.49 -31.68 15.65
C PRO A 116 -7.96 -31.47 15.60
N ASP A 117 -7.39 -31.46 14.39
CA ASP A 117 -5.95 -31.34 14.16
C ASP A 117 -5.48 -29.89 13.96
N SER A 118 -6.32 -28.90 14.29
CA SER A 118 -5.93 -27.49 14.27
C SER A 118 -4.88 -27.20 15.35
N ILE A 119 -3.87 -26.39 15.01
CA ILE A 119 -2.82 -25.96 15.96
C ILE A 119 -3.42 -25.24 17.18
N GLU A 120 -4.59 -24.60 17.02
CA GLU A 120 -5.32 -23.93 18.09
C GLU A 120 -5.85 -24.93 19.14
N ASN A 121 -6.28 -26.13 18.75
CA ASN A 121 -6.68 -27.20 19.69
C ASN A 121 -5.50 -27.83 20.42
N GLN A 122 -4.32 -27.90 19.79
CA GLN A 122 -3.10 -28.36 20.46
C GLN A 122 -2.63 -27.35 21.52
N CYS A 123 -2.76 -26.04 21.27
CA CYS A 123 -2.46 -24.99 22.25
C CYS A 123 -3.49 -24.89 23.39
N TYR A 124 -4.77 -25.19 23.14
CA TYR A 124 -5.80 -25.24 24.20
C TYR A 124 -5.59 -26.41 25.17
N ASN A 125 -5.22 -27.60 24.65
CA ASN A 125 -4.94 -28.77 25.49
C ASN A 125 -3.63 -28.65 26.32
N ILE A 126 -2.72 -27.74 25.96
CA ILE A 126 -1.53 -27.44 26.77
C ILE A 126 -1.89 -26.57 27.99
N LYS A 127 -2.91 -25.70 27.89
CA LYS A 127 -3.36 -24.88 29.02
C LYS A 127 -4.06 -25.70 30.10
N ASP A 128 -4.77 -26.77 29.75
CA ASP A 128 -5.43 -27.65 30.74
C ASP A 128 -4.49 -28.66 31.43
N LYS A 129 -3.34 -29.00 30.84
CA LYS A 129 -2.31 -29.81 31.52
C LYS A 129 -1.46 -29.02 32.51
N SER A 130 -1.51 -27.69 32.48
CA SER A 130 -0.74 -26.82 33.38
C SER A 130 -1.29 -26.75 34.83
N LYS A 131 -2.37 -27.47 35.15
CA LYS A 131 -2.92 -27.58 36.52
C LYS A 131 -2.56 -28.87 37.26
N SER A 132 -1.82 -29.80 36.66
CA SER A 132 -1.33 -30.99 37.36
C SER A 132 0.11 -31.31 36.95
N ASN A 133 1.07 -30.69 37.64
CA ASN A 133 2.25 -31.33 38.21
C ASN A 133 3.26 -30.25 38.64
N LYS A 134 3.21 -29.92 39.93
CA LYS A 134 4.35 -29.40 40.69
C LYS A 134 5.29 -30.57 41.00
N ILE A 135 6.56 -30.23 41.27
CA ILE A 135 7.70 -31.08 41.73
C ILE A 135 8.54 -31.59 40.54
N SER A 136 9.86 -31.37 40.42
CA SER A 136 10.91 -30.84 41.30
C SER A 136 12.10 -30.34 40.47
N ASN A 137 12.83 -29.36 41.02
CA ASN A 137 14.17 -28.98 40.60
C ASN A 137 15.16 -30.13 40.79
N ASP A 138 16.08 -30.26 39.83
CA ASP A 138 17.51 -30.52 39.98
C ASP A 138 18.02 -31.33 38.78
N ILE A 139 19.05 -30.81 38.11
CA ILE A 139 20.32 -31.49 37.83
C ILE A 139 21.16 -30.54 36.95
N ALA A 140 22.27 -30.11 37.55
CA ALA A 140 23.37 -29.43 36.90
C ALA A 140 24.28 -30.42 36.15
N HIS A 141 25.01 -29.88 35.18
CA HIS A 141 26.24 -30.38 34.57
C HIS A 141 26.23 -31.78 33.92
N ASN A 142 26.46 -31.80 32.61
CA ASN A 142 27.73 -32.30 32.10
C ASN A 142 28.03 -31.73 30.72
N PHE A 143 29.17 -31.02 30.66
CA PHE A 143 29.94 -30.79 29.45
C PHE A 143 30.58 -32.11 29.06
N ASP A 144 30.53 -32.46 27.77
CA ASP A 144 31.58 -33.29 27.18
C ASP A 144 32.07 -32.63 25.89
N CYS A 145 33.39 -32.45 25.88
CA CYS A 145 34.17 -31.92 24.77
C CYS A 145 34.26 -32.92 23.63
N ILE A 146 34.25 -32.40 22.40
CA ILE A 146 35.05 -32.98 21.31
C ILE A 146 35.87 -31.84 20.74
N GLN A 147 37.18 -31.89 20.98
CA GLN A 147 38.17 -31.14 20.20
C GLN A 147 38.52 -31.97 18.97
N ASP A 148 38.50 -31.34 17.79
CA ASP A 148 39.56 -31.53 16.82
C ASP A 148 39.69 -30.28 15.94
N GLY A 149 40.94 -29.90 15.71
CA GLY A 149 41.35 -28.60 15.20
C GLY A 149 40.94 -28.33 13.76
N ILE A 150 40.08 -27.34 13.60
CA ILE A 150 40.04 -26.43 12.46
C ILE A 150 39.96 -25.03 13.09
N THR A 151 40.66 -24.04 12.56
CA THR A 151 40.43 -22.63 12.89
C THR A 151 39.02 -22.25 12.41
N ASP A 152 38.01 -22.73 13.11
CA ASP A 152 36.62 -22.56 12.76
C ASP A 152 36.16 -21.23 13.36
N THR A 153 36.17 -20.20 12.52
CA THR A 153 35.32 -19.02 12.69
C THR A 153 33.85 -19.46 12.58
N ASN A 154 33.39 -20.26 13.54
CA ASN A 154 32.05 -20.79 13.59
C ASN A 154 31.17 -19.73 14.24
N ILE A 155 30.13 -19.29 13.53
CA ILE A 155 29.11 -18.36 14.02
C ILE A 155 28.51 -18.79 15.39
N GLN A 156 28.59 -20.06 15.76
CA GLN A 156 28.16 -20.57 17.07
C GLN A 156 29.00 -20.05 18.26
N THR A 157 30.19 -19.50 18.03
CA THR A 157 31.03 -18.89 19.10
C THR A 157 30.52 -17.53 19.56
N LEU A 158 29.69 -16.86 18.75
CA LEU A 158 29.07 -15.59 19.11
C LEU A 158 28.07 -15.78 20.26
N ASN A 159 27.97 -14.78 21.14
CA ASN A 159 26.94 -14.76 22.17
C ASN A 159 25.54 -14.51 21.56
N ASP A 160 24.52 -14.70 22.38
CA ASP A 160 23.12 -14.59 21.95
C ASP A 160 22.76 -13.17 21.46
N ASP A 161 23.30 -12.14 22.10
CA ASP A 161 23.10 -10.73 21.70
C ASP A 161 23.64 -10.46 20.30
N CYS A 162 24.88 -10.88 20.01
CA CYS A 162 25.50 -10.74 18.70
C CYS A 162 24.70 -11.50 17.63
N LEU A 163 24.20 -12.70 17.93
CA LEU A 163 23.36 -13.46 17.00
C LEU A 163 22.01 -12.77 16.74
N ILE A 164 21.35 -12.24 17.76
CA ILE A 164 20.11 -11.47 17.61
C ILE A 164 20.38 -10.23 16.74
N HIS A 165 21.47 -9.51 16.99
CA HIS A 165 21.87 -8.36 16.16
C HIS A 165 22.07 -8.74 14.70
N ILE A 166 22.70 -9.88 14.41
CA ILE A 166 22.85 -10.41 13.05
C ILE A 166 21.48 -10.76 12.45
N PHE A 167 20.63 -11.46 13.20
CA PHE A 167 19.29 -11.87 12.72
C PHE A 167 18.41 -10.67 12.38
N LEU A 168 18.53 -9.57 13.12
CA LEU A 168 17.79 -8.34 12.85
C LEU A 168 18.20 -7.65 11.55
N GLN A 169 19.38 -7.94 11.01
CA GLN A 169 19.81 -7.45 9.69
C GLN A 169 19.24 -8.29 8.53
N LEU A 170 18.68 -9.47 8.82
CA LEU A 170 18.14 -10.36 7.79
C LEU A 170 16.72 -9.95 7.37
N PRO A 171 16.34 -10.13 6.09
CA PRO A 171 14.96 -10.04 5.66
C PRO A 171 14.05 -10.94 6.48
N ILE A 172 12.78 -10.55 6.62
CA ILE A 172 11.78 -11.25 7.46
C ILE A 172 11.62 -12.72 7.06
N ILE A 173 11.71 -13.02 5.77
CA ILE A 173 11.63 -14.40 5.26
C ILE A 173 12.83 -15.22 5.75
N ASP A 174 14.03 -14.66 5.69
CA ASP A 174 15.23 -15.36 6.13
C ASP A 174 15.27 -15.51 7.65
N ARG A 175 14.72 -14.55 8.40
CA ARG A 175 14.50 -14.68 9.84
C ARG A 175 13.58 -15.84 10.23
N ILE A 176 12.62 -16.16 9.37
CA ILE A 176 11.78 -17.35 9.54
C ILE A 176 12.56 -18.62 9.14
N ARG A 177 13.42 -18.56 8.13
CA ARG A 177 14.24 -19.70 7.70
C ARG A 177 15.27 -20.10 8.74
N ILE A 178 15.91 -19.14 9.43
CA ILE A 178 16.91 -19.43 10.49
C ILE A 178 16.30 -20.18 11.68
N GLU A 179 14.97 -20.08 11.91
CA GLU A 179 14.27 -20.89 12.93
C GLU A 179 14.37 -22.40 12.65
N ARG A 180 14.76 -22.80 11.44
CA ARG A 180 14.94 -24.20 11.00
C ARG A 180 16.38 -24.69 11.11
N VAL A 181 17.34 -23.84 11.46
CA VAL A 181 18.77 -24.19 11.50
C VAL A 181 19.11 -25.02 12.73
N CYS A 182 18.82 -24.50 13.93
CA CYS A 182 19.01 -25.24 15.19
C CYS A 182 18.10 -24.71 16.30
N LYS A 183 18.00 -25.42 17.43
CA LYS A 183 17.15 -25.04 18.57
C LYS A 183 17.52 -23.67 19.14
N ARG A 184 18.83 -23.35 19.24
CA ARG A 184 19.33 -22.06 19.72
C ARG A 184 18.87 -20.92 18.79
N TRP A 185 19.08 -21.08 17.49
CA TRP A 185 18.69 -20.06 16.50
C TRP A 185 17.19 -19.86 16.44
N LYS A 186 16.39 -20.92 16.63
CA LYS A 186 14.95 -20.82 16.77
C LYS A 186 14.55 -19.96 17.97
N ALA A 187 15.12 -20.21 19.15
CA ALA A 187 14.81 -19.44 20.37
C ALA A 187 15.20 -17.95 20.21
N LEU A 188 16.42 -17.69 19.73
CA LEU A 188 16.93 -16.34 19.52
C LEU A 188 16.17 -15.58 18.43
N SER A 189 15.81 -16.25 17.32
CA SER A 189 14.95 -15.65 16.30
C SER A 189 13.57 -15.30 16.89
N GLN A 190 12.98 -16.18 17.71
CA GLN A 190 11.70 -15.93 18.36
C GLN A 190 11.73 -14.70 19.29
N GLU A 191 12.80 -14.55 20.06
CA GLU A 191 13.01 -13.39 20.93
C GLU A 191 13.18 -12.08 20.16
N SER A 192 13.93 -12.14 19.05
CA SER A 192 14.22 -10.97 18.20
C SER A 192 12.99 -10.35 17.54
N TRP A 193 11.83 -11.01 17.50
CA TRP A 193 10.61 -10.44 16.92
C TRP A 193 10.05 -9.28 17.75
N SER A 194 10.37 -9.22 19.04
CA SER A 194 9.96 -8.12 19.94
C SER A 194 10.51 -6.75 19.50
N SER A 195 11.67 -6.74 18.84
CA SER A 195 12.32 -5.56 18.29
C SER A 195 11.71 -5.09 16.97
N VAL A 196 10.85 -5.89 16.32
CA VAL A 196 10.25 -5.53 15.03
C VAL A 196 9.05 -4.62 15.26
N LYS A 197 9.20 -3.34 14.89
CA LYS A 197 8.14 -2.33 15.02
C LYS A 197 7.43 -1.99 13.71
N ARG A 198 8.06 -2.29 12.57
CA ARG A 198 7.53 -2.02 11.24
C ARG A 198 7.57 -3.29 10.40
N LEU A 199 6.46 -3.58 9.73
CA LEU A 199 6.36 -4.62 8.71
C LEU A 199 5.99 -3.97 7.38
N ASP A 200 6.91 -4.00 6.42
CA ASP A 200 6.67 -3.50 5.07
C ASP A 200 6.65 -4.68 4.08
N LEU A 201 5.48 -4.96 3.50
CA LEU A 201 5.32 -6.02 2.51
C LEU A 201 5.46 -5.51 1.07
N SER A 202 5.53 -4.18 0.85
CA SER A 202 5.69 -3.62 -0.50
C SER A 202 6.97 -4.07 -1.17
N MET A 203 8.04 -4.18 -0.38
CA MET A 203 9.38 -4.60 -0.83
C MET A 203 9.50 -6.11 -1.04
N TRP A 204 8.50 -6.91 -0.66
CA TRP A 204 8.56 -8.36 -0.83
C TRP A 204 8.28 -8.78 -2.28
N SER A 205 7.77 -7.85 -3.09
CA SER A 205 7.70 -7.99 -4.55
C SER A 205 9.09 -7.99 -5.22
N LEU A 206 10.07 -7.30 -4.64
CA LEU A 206 11.39 -7.06 -5.23
C LEU A 206 12.43 -8.14 -4.87
N SER A 207 12.16 -8.98 -3.87
CA SER A 207 13.16 -9.86 -3.24
C SER A 207 13.25 -11.26 -3.87
N GLY A 208 13.22 -11.34 -5.21
CA GLY A 208 13.73 -12.50 -5.97
C GLY A 208 13.08 -13.85 -5.67
N LEU A 209 11.88 -13.89 -5.07
CA LEU A 209 11.10 -15.12 -4.99
C LEU A 209 10.65 -15.47 -6.40
N ASN A 210 11.31 -16.45 -7.03
CA ASN A 210 10.93 -17.09 -8.30
C ASN A 210 9.40 -17.36 -8.40
N GLY A 211 8.62 -16.36 -8.79
CA GLY A 211 7.18 -16.44 -9.02
C GLY A 211 6.33 -16.99 -7.87
N ARG A 212 6.83 -17.10 -6.62
CA ARG A 212 6.04 -17.67 -5.52
C ARG A 212 5.21 -16.59 -4.84
N GLU A 213 3.90 -16.68 -5.07
CA GLU A 213 2.86 -15.84 -4.46
C GLU A 213 3.03 -15.76 -2.92
N ILE A 214 3.04 -14.54 -2.38
CA ILE A 214 2.95 -14.32 -0.94
C ILE A 214 1.50 -14.59 -0.54
N SER A 215 1.24 -15.82 -0.11
CA SER A 215 -0.09 -16.19 0.37
C SER A 215 -0.43 -15.49 1.69
N ILE A 216 -1.73 -15.27 1.91
CA ILE A 216 -2.26 -14.76 3.19
C ILE A 216 -1.85 -15.62 4.39
N CYS A 217 -1.61 -16.93 4.18
CA CYS A 217 -1.11 -17.84 5.19
C CYS A 217 0.30 -17.47 5.66
N THR A 218 1.14 -17.01 4.73
CA THR A 218 2.50 -16.54 5.05
C THR A 218 2.43 -15.26 5.86
N VAL A 219 1.60 -14.30 5.44
CA VAL A 219 1.35 -13.06 6.19
C VAL A 219 0.86 -13.37 7.59
N ARG A 220 -0.15 -14.24 7.76
CA ARG A 220 -0.64 -14.66 9.09
C ARG A 220 0.47 -15.27 9.94
N LYS A 221 1.31 -16.17 9.40
CA LYS A 221 2.42 -16.78 10.15
C LYS A 221 3.46 -15.74 10.59
N VAL A 222 3.70 -14.70 9.80
CA VAL A 222 4.59 -13.60 10.16
C VAL A 222 3.95 -12.76 11.27
N LEU A 223 2.69 -12.38 11.10
CA LEU A 223 1.94 -11.58 12.08
C LEU A 223 1.76 -12.28 13.43
N LEU A 224 1.66 -13.61 13.46
CA LEU A 224 1.66 -14.37 14.72
C LEU A 224 2.96 -14.22 15.53
N ARG A 225 4.08 -13.86 14.89
CA ARG A 225 5.38 -13.68 15.54
C ARG A 225 5.60 -12.23 15.97
N CYS A 226 5.36 -11.28 15.06
CA CYS A 226 5.69 -9.87 15.30
C CYS A 226 4.48 -8.97 15.59
N GLY A 227 3.26 -9.40 15.25
CA GLY A 227 2.03 -8.59 15.32
C GLY A 227 1.82 -7.85 16.64
N PRO A 228 1.95 -8.50 17.82
CA PRO A 228 1.80 -7.82 19.11
C PRO A 228 2.76 -6.65 19.33
N TYR A 229 3.90 -6.63 18.63
CA TYR A 229 4.96 -5.63 18.78
C TYR A 229 4.97 -4.57 17.67
N LEU A 230 4.16 -4.75 16.62
CA LEU A 230 4.10 -3.84 15.47
C LEU A 230 3.40 -2.53 15.81
N ASN A 231 4.01 -1.43 15.40
CA ASN A 231 3.44 -0.09 15.38
C ASN A 231 3.07 0.34 13.95
N GLU A 232 3.72 -0.22 12.94
CA GLU A 232 3.55 0.16 11.53
C GLU A 232 3.40 -1.08 10.64
N ILE A 233 2.39 -1.08 9.78
CA ILE A 233 2.22 -2.07 8.73
C ILE A 233 1.96 -1.38 7.39
N ASN A 234 2.67 -1.80 6.34
CA ASN A 234 2.51 -1.29 4.99
C ASN A 234 2.20 -2.44 4.00
N LEU A 235 1.00 -2.39 3.43
CA LEU A 235 0.46 -3.30 2.42
C LEU A 235 0.05 -2.55 1.13
N SER A 236 0.68 -1.41 0.82
CA SER A 236 0.26 -0.53 -0.28
C SER A 236 0.48 -1.12 -1.67
N ILE A 237 1.60 -1.80 -1.88
CA ILE A 237 1.95 -2.44 -3.15
C ILE A 237 2.08 -3.93 -2.87
N VAL A 238 1.13 -4.73 -3.34
CA VAL A 238 1.21 -6.19 -3.18
C VAL A 238 1.15 -6.81 -4.58
N PRO A 239 2.07 -7.73 -4.92
CA PRO A 239 2.20 -8.26 -6.28
C PRO A 239 0.94 -8.99 -6.76
N TYR A 240 0.06 -9.37 -5.83
CA TYR A 240 -1.25 -9.96 -6.10
C TYR A 240 -2.27 -9.39 -5.11
N PRO A 241 -3.54 -9.20 -5.52
CA PRO A 241 -4.57 -8.66 -4.65
C PRO A 241 -4.77 -9.59 -3.44
N LEU A 242 -4.37 -9.13 -2.27
CA LEU A 242 -4.59 -9.87 -1.03
C LEU A 242 -6.10 -10.00 -0.78
N ARG A 243 -6.52 -11.14 -0.23
CA ARG A 243 -7.93 -11.41 0.08
C ARG A 243 -8.49 -10.35 1.03
N GLN A 244 -9.81 -10.12 0.96
CA GLN A 244 -10.51 -9.12 1.79
C GLN A 244 -10.42 -9.37 3.30
N SER A 245 -10.13 -10.62 3.71
CA SER A 245 -9.91 -11.00 5.11
C SER A 245 -8.58 -10.52 5.69
N THR A 246 -7.67 -9.98 4.87
CA THR A 246 -6.35 -9.54 5.31
C THR A 246 -6.43 -8.44 6.34
N ALA A 247 -7.27 -7.43 6.13
CA ALA A 247 -7.48 -6.35 7.10
C ALA A 247 -7.98 -6.89 8.46
N THR A 248 -8.87 -7.89 8.44
CA THR A 248 -9.36 -8.56 9.65
C THR A 248 -8.23 -9.28 10.41
N ILE A 249 -7.35 -9.99 9.69
CA ILE A 249 -6.22 -10.70 10.31
C ILE A 249 -5.22 -9.70 10.92
N VAL A 250 -4.88 -8.65 10.16
CA VAL A 250 -3.99 -7.57 10.63
C VAL A 250 -4.52 -6.95 11.91
N ALA A 251 -5.79 -6.55 11.91
CA ALA A 251 -6.42 -5.91 13.07
C ALA A 251 -6.38 -6.80 14.32
N LYS A 252 -6.70 -8.10 14.19
CA LYS A 252 -6.75 -9.03 15.32
C LYS A 252 -5.37 -9.38 15.88
N LEU A 253 -4.35 -9.44 15.04
CA LEU A 253 -3.00 -9.86 15.45
C LEU A 253 -2.10 -8.68 15.87
N CYS A 254 -2.48 -7.45 15.53
CA CYS A 254 -1.64 -6.26 15.71
C CYS A 254 -2.39 -5.12 16.45
N PRO A 255 -2.68 -5.29 17.75
CA PRO A 255 -3.48 -4.30 18.51
C PRO A 255 -2.76 -2.95 18.76
N ASN A 256 -1.43 -2.93 18.68
CA ASN A 256 -0.61 -1.74 18.99
C ASN A 256 -0.32 -0.86 17.76
N LEU A 257 -0.96 -1.13 16.62
CA LEU A 257 -0.72 -0.38 15.39
C LEU A 257 -1.07 1.11 15.53
N GLN A 258 -0.14 1.94 15.07
CA GLN A 258 -0.24 3.39 14.98
C GLN A 258 -0.27 3.89 13.53
N LYS A 259 0.34 3.13 12.61
CA LYS A 259 0.38 3.45 11.18
C LYS A 259 -0.05 2.23 10.38
N ILE A 260 -1.10 2.38 9.61
CA ILE A 260 -1.70 1.28 8.87
C ILE A 260 -1.89 1.74 7.43
N ASP A 261 -1.18 1.12 6.51
CA ASP A 261 -1.43 1.26 5.07
C ASP A 261 -1.95 -0.07 4.52
N ILE A 262 -3.21 -0.05 4.08
CA ILE A 262 -3.88 -1.18 3.43
C ILE A 262 -4.39 -0.80 2.05
N THR A 263 -3.74 0.13 1.36
CA THR A 263 -4.19 0.61 0.04
C THR A 263 -4.17 -0.48 -1.03
N GLY A 264 -3.26 -1.46 -0.93
CA GLY A 264 -3.20 -2.64 -1.80
C GLY A 264 -4.19 -3.76 -1.45
N VAL A 265 -5.07 -3.57 -0.47
CA VAL A 265 -6.06 -4.58 -0.03
C VAL A 265 -7.47 -4.10 -0.33
N VAL A 266 -8.31 -5.00 -0.87
CA VAL A 266 -9.76 -4.75 -0.97
C VAL A 266 -10.39 -4.93 0.40
N VAL A 267 -11.00 -3.88 0.95
CA VAL A 267 -11.48 -3.84 2.33
C VAL A 267 -12.98 -4.10 2.40
N SER A 268 -13.37 -5.05 3.25
CA SER A 268 -14.75 -5.39 3.57
C SER A 268 -15.18 -4.75 4.91
N ALA A 269 -16.50 -4.77 5.20
CA ALA A 269 -17.03 -4.26 6.47
C ALA A 269 -16.43 -4.97 7.70
N SER A 270 -16.19 -6.28 7.60
CA SER A 270 -15.52 -7.06 8.64
C SER A 270 -14.09 -6.57 8.91
N GLY A 271 -13.39 -6.11 7.86
CA GLY A 271 -12.05 -5.53 7.98
C GLY A 271 -12.04 -4.26 8.82
N ILE A 272 -12.91 -3.30 8.49
CA ILE A 272 -13.02 -2.03 9.22
C ILE A 272 -13.53 -2.26 10.66
N ASN A 273 -14.56 -3.11 10.84
CA ASN A 273 -15.06 -3.44 12.18
C ASN A 273 -13.98 -4.09 13.06
N SER A 274 -13.16 -4.97 12.49
CA SER A 274 -12.04 -5.55 13.26
C SER A 274 -11.01 -4.50 13.66
N LEU A 275 -10.73 -3.50 12.81
CA LEU A 275 -9.86 -2.38 13.16
C LEU A 275 -10.46 -1.53 14.29
N ILE A 276 -11.77 -1.27 14.26
CA ILE A 276 -12.49 -0.56 15.32
C ILE A 276 -12.34 -1.31 16.66
N ASP A 277 -12.50 -2.62 16.65
CA ASP A 277 -12.51 -3.43 17.88
C ASP A 277 -11.11 -3.65 18.49
N ASN A 278 -10.03 -3.57 17.70
CA ASN A 278 -8.69 -3.97 18.13
C ASN A 278 -7.64 -2.86 18.09
N CYS A 279 -7.81 -1.82 17.27
CA CYS A 279 -6.77 -0.79 17.03
C CYS A 279 -7.25 0.60 17.46
N HIS A 280 -6.72 1.09 18.59
CA HIS A 280 -7.18 2.31 19.28
C HIS A 280 -6.15 3.45 19.36
N ASN A 281 -4.98 3.27 18.74
CA ASN A 281 -3.89 4.25 18.78
C ASN A 281 -3.42 4.68 17.37
N ILE A 282 -4.31 4.59 16.38
CA ILE A 282 -3.98 4.91 15.00
C ILE A 282 -3.74 6.43 14.85
N THR A 283 -2.58 6.76 14.28
CA THR A 283 -2.14 8.13 13.95
C THR A 283 -2.08 8.36 12.44
N LYS A 284 -1.83 7.32 11.65
CA LYS A 284 -1.89 7.35 10.18
C LYS A 284 -2.68 6.16 9.66
N PHE A 285 -3.69 6.42 8.84
CA PHE A 285 -4.51 5.38 8.22
C PHE A 285 -4.66 5.59 6.72
N SER A 286 -4.25 4.60 5.93
CA SER A 286 -4.49 4.56 4.48
C SER A 286 -5.43 3.39 4.16
N LEU A 287 -6.61 3.71 3.65
CA LEU A 287 -7.67 2.78 3.26
C LEU A 287 -7.57 2.48 1.76
N GLY A 288 -7.63 1.19 1.39
CA GLY A 288 -7.72 0.75 0.00
C GLY A 288 -9.14 0.72 -0.55
N SER A 289 -9.31 0.02 -1.67
CA SER A 289 -10.61 -0.08 -2.33
C SER A 289 -11.62 -0.78 -1.42
N THR A 290 -12.83 -0.23 -1.30
CA THR A 290 -13.88 -0.79 -0.44
C THR A 290 -15.00 -1.43 -1.26
N THR A 291 -15.55 -2.54 -0.77
CA THR A 291 -16.65 -3.23 -1.46
C THR A 291 -17.99 -2.50 -1.33
N TYR A 292 -18.10 -1.54 -0.41
CA TYR A 292 -19.33 -0.84 -0.04
C TYR A 292 -19.03 0.60 0.42
N ILE A 293 -20.08 1.44 0.53
CA ILE A 293 -19.97 2.80 1.08
C ILE A 293 -19.74 2.72 2.59
N CYS A 294 -18.56 3.12 3.04
CA CYS A 294 -18.07 2.80 4.39
C CYS A 294 -18.08 3.98 5.39
N ASP A 295 -18.74 5.09 5.07
CA ASP A 295 -18.69 6.31 5.89
C ASP A 295 -19.09 6.11 7.36
N ILE A 296 -20.09 5.26 7.63
CA ILE A 296 -20.57 4.98 9.00
C ILE A 296 -19.50 4.24 9.82
N ASP A 297 -18.79 3.31 9.20
CA ASP A 297 -17.77 2.52 9.90
C ASP A 297 -16.50 3.35 10.08
N LEU A 298 -16.11 4.14 9.08
CA LEU A 298 -15.02 5.12 9.22
C LEU A 298 -15.32 6.16 10.31
N GLN A 299 -16.57 6.63 10.42
CA GLN A 299 -16.99 7.50 11.52
C GLN A 299 -16.70 6.86 12.88
N LYS A 300 -17.00 5.56 13.06
CA LYS A 300 -16.72 4.85 14.32
C LYS A 300 -15.21 4.71 14.53
N LEU A 301 -14.47 4.35 13.48
CA LEU A 301 -13.01 4.21 13.50
C LEU A 301 -12.31 5.51 13.92
N PHE A 302 -12.73 6.64 13.37
CA PHE A 302 -12.13 7.94 13.71
C PHE A 302 -12.45 8.35 15.15
N LYS A 303 -13.64 8.01 15.67
CA LYS A 303 -14.01 8.27 17.07
C LYS A 303 -13.14 7.50 18.06
N VAL A 304 -12.80 6.24 17.77
CA VAL A 304 -11.93 5.44 18.65
C VAL A 304 -10.45 5.80 18.51
N ASN A 305 -10.07 6.59 17.50
CA ASN A 305 -8.69 7.02 17.23
C ASN A 305 -8.55 8.55 17.25
N PRO A 306 -8.67 9.22 18.41
CA PRO A 306 -8.68 10.69 18.51
C PRO A 306 -7.33 11.36 18.19
N LYS A 307 -6.24 10.57 18.09
CA LYS A 307 -4.89 11.05 17.76
C LYS A 307 -4.57 10.93 16.26
N LEU A 308 -5.56 10.66 15.41
CA LEU A 308 -5.36 10.56 13.97
C LEU A 308 -4.85 11.89 13.40
N ARG A 309 -3.80 11.83 12.57
CA ARG A 309 -3.17 13.00 11.92
C ARG A 309 -3.19 12.89 10.40
N TYR A 310 -3.25 11.67 9.87
CA TYR A 310 -3.20 11.38 8.45
C TYR A 310 -4.30 10.40 8.07
N PHE A 311 -5.06 10.73 7.03
CA PHE A 311 -6.04 9.85 6.42
C PHE A 311 -5.88 9.82 4.91
N LYS A 312 -5.67 8.62 4.36
CA LYS A 312 -5.69 8.37 2.92
C LYS A 312 -6.83 7.44 2.56
N ALA A 313 -7.55 7.75 1.49
CA ALA A 313 -8.52 6.86 0.85
C ALA A 313 -8.11 6.67 -0.62
N TYR A 314 -7.86 5.43 -1.03
CA TYR A 314 -7.48 5.05 -2.38
C TYR A 314 -8.55 4.15 -2.99
N SER A 315 -9.19 4.59 -4.07
CA SER A 315 -10.25 3.84 -4.76
C SER A 315 -11.38 3.38 -3.81
N SER A 316 -11.58 4.10 -2.70
CA SER A 316 -12.55 3.77 -1.67
C SER A 316 -13.91 4.36 -2.02
N LYS A 317 -14.98 3.61 -1.76
CA LYS A 317 -16.35 4.13 -1.85
C LYS A 317 -16.67 4.89 -0.57
N ILE A 318 -16.43 6.19 -0.58
CA ILE A 318 -16.80 7.13 0.49
C ILE A 318 -17.62 8.28 -0.09
N SER A 319 -18.64 8.73 0.64
CA SER A 319 -19.40 9.94 0.28
C SER A 319 -18.76 11.22 0.78
N GLY A 320 -17.78 11.10 1.67
CA GLY A 320 -17.12 12.22 2.35
C GLY A 320 -17.78 12.59 3.67
N ARG A 321 -18.90 11.97 4.05
CA ARG A 321 -19.57 12.20 5.33
C ARG A 321 -18.70 11.77 6.51
N CYS A 322 -17.88 10.74 6.34
CA CYS A 322 -16.90 10.32 7.35
C CYS A 322 -15.89 11.41 7.71
N LEU A 323 -15.54 12.31 6.77
CA LEU A 323 -14.56 13.38 7.00
C LEU A 323 -15.04 14.38 8.06
N LEU A 324 -16.36 14.51 8.29
CA LEU A 324 -16.94 15.33 9.36
C LEU A 324 -16.57 14.86 10.77
N TYR A 325 -16.13 13.61 10.90
CA TYR A 325 -15.82 12.96 12.18
C TYR A 325 -14.32 12.77 12.39
N LEU A 326 -13.50 13.29 11.49
CA LEU A 326 -12.06 13.36 11.68
C LEU A 326 -11.71 14.30 12.87
N PRO A 327 -10.64 14.00 13.63
CA PRO A 327 -10.27 14.80 14.78
C PRO A 327 -9.71 16.18 14.37
N LEU A 328 -10.51 17.22 14.58
CA LEU A 328 -10.24 18.58 14.06
C LEU A 328 -8.94 19.20 14.57
N GLN A 329 -8.44 18.82 15.75
CA GLN A 329 -7.23 19.42 16.33
C GLN A 329 -5.95 18.73 15.87
N THR A 330 -6.01 17.44 15.55
CA THR A 330 -4.82 16.63 15.25
C THR A 330 -4.68 16.32 13.77
N MET A 331 -5.75 16.37 12.99
CA MET A 331 -5.67 16.13 11.55
C MET A 331 -4.82 17.17 10.84
N GLU A 332 -3.84 16.67 10.09
CA GLU A 332 -2.89 17.48 9.35
C GLU A 332 -2.93 17.19 7.85
N GLU A 333 -3.25 15.95 7.46
CA GLU A 333 -3.13 15.52 6.08
C GLU A 333 -4.29 14.61 5.67
N ILE A 334 -4.90 14.94 4.53
CA ILE A 334 -5.97 14.17 3.89
C ILE A 334 -5.58 13.91 2.44
N VAL A 335 -5.62 12.65 2.03
CA VAL A 335 -5.32 12.21 0.67
C VAL A 335 -6.52 11.42 0.13
N LEU A 336 -7.13 11.92 -0.94
CA LEU A 336 -8.25 11.30 -1.63
C LEU A 336 -7.82 11.00 -3.06
N GLU A 337 -7.67 9.72 -3.39
CA GLU A 337 -7.21 9.25 -4.70
C GLU A 337 -8.25 8.29 -5.28
N TYR A 338 -8.72 8.53 -6.50
CA TYR A 338 -9.69 7.67 -7.19
C TYR A 338 -11.01 7.43 -6.42
N CYS A 339 -11.42 8.37 -5.58
CA CYS A 339 -12.70 8.30 -4.86
C CYS A 339 -13.83 8.82 -5.77
N THR A 340 -14.77 7.94 -6.15
CA THR A 340 -15.80 8.20 -7.18
C THR A 340 -17.24 8.30 -6.65
N CYS A 341 -17.41 8.44 -5.33
CA CYS A 341 -18.73 8.52 -4.70
C CYS A 341 -18.88 9.77 -3.82
N LEU A 342 -17.98 10.75 -3.96
CA LEU A 342 -17.95 11.88 -3.05
C LEU A 342 -19.17 12.79 -3.29
N GLN A 343 -19.71 13.36 -2.22
CA GLN A 343 -20.86 14.26 -2.30
C GLN A 343 -20.45 15.67 -1.90
N GLU A 344 -20.73 16.64 -2.78
CA GLU A 344 -20.44 18.06 -2.55
C GLU A 344 -20.88 18.55 -1.17
N HIS A 345 -22.13 18.27 -0.77
CA HIS A 345 -22.66 18.72 0.52
C HIS A 345 -21.87 18.17 1.72
N SER A 346 -21.42 16.91 1.64
CA SER A 346 -20.63 16.30 2.70
C SER A 346 -19.22 16.89 2.77
N LEU A 347 -18.59 17.08 1.61
CA LEU A 347 -17.25 17.67 1.50
C LEU A 347 -17.21 19.12 1.97
N THR A 348 -18.15 19.95 1.52
CA THR A 348 -18.25 21.36 1.94
C THR A 348 -18.42 21.48 3.46
N GLN A 349 -19.31 20.69 4.07
CA GLN A 349 -19.45 20.67 5.52
C GLN A 349 -18.18 20.21 6.25
N ALA A 350 -17.44 19.24 5.69
CA ALA A 350 -16.21 18.73 6.29
C ALA A 350 -15.09 19.77 6.24
N PHE A 351 -14.79 20.31 5.05
CA PHE A 351 -13.71 21.29 4.87
C PHE A 351 -14.00 22.64 5.52
N ALA A 352 -15.27 22.98 5.79
CA ALA A 352 -15.62 24.13 6.63
C ALA A 352 -15.07 24.00 8.07
N LYS A 353 -14.86 22.77 8.58
CA LYS A 353 -14.39 22.51 9.95
C LYS A 353 -12.90 22.20 10.05
N LEU A 354 -12.28 21.71 9.00
CA LEU A 354 -10.88 21.22 8.97
C LEU A 354 -9.85 22.35 8.84
N GLN A 355 -9.91 23.34 9.73
CA GLN A 355 -9.08 24.55 9.64
C GLN A 355 -7.59 24.33 10.00
N SER A 356 -7.27 23.23 10.69
CA SER A 356 -5.90 22.83 11.07
C SER A 356 -5.14 22.08 9.97
N LEU A 357 -5.81 21.77 8.86
CA LEU A 357 -5.26 20.96 7.78
C LEU A 357 -4.04 21.66 7.14
N LYS A 358 -2.96 20.89 6.97
CA LYS A 358 -1.68 21.34 6.41
C LYS A 358 -1.46 20.82 4.99
N SER A 359 -1.97 19.63 4.68
CA SER A 359 -1.83 18.99 3.38
C SER A 359 -3.17 18.41 2.90
N LEU A 360 -3.51 18.67 1.64
CA LEU A 360 -4.67 18.12 0.97
C LEU A 360 -4.28 17.65 -0.42
N THR A 361 -4.51 16.37 -0.69
CA THR A 361 -4.36 15.79 -2.02
C THR A 361 -5.71 15.27 -2.50
N THR A 362 -6.13 15.69 -3.68
CA THR A 362 -7.31 15.19 -4.38
C THR A 362 -6.93 14.86 -5.81
N ASN A 363 -6.74 13.57 -6.10
CA ASN A 363 -6.30 13.11 -7.42
C ASN A 363 -7.34 12.17 -8.02
N ARG A 364 -7.77 12.45 -9.27
CA ARG A 364 -8.80 11.67 -9.98
C ARG A 364 -10.10 11.51 -9.17
N CYS A 365 -10.44 12.53 -8.40
CA CYS A 365 -11.70 12.66 -7.67
C CYS A 365 -12.68 13.51 -8.50
N ILE A 366 -13.44 12.86 -9.38
CA ILE A 366 -14.29 13.52 -10.38
C ILE A 366 -15.54 14.21 -9.80
N ASP A 367 -15.83 14.04 -8.51
CA ASP A 367 -17.02 14.62 -7.88
C ASP A 367 -16.75 15.97 -7.17
N ILE A 368 -15.51 16.49 -7.26
CA ILE A 368 -15.13 17.76 -6.63
C ILE A 368 -15.64 18.92 -7.49
N SER A 369 -16.52 19.75 -6.93
CA SER A 369 -17.11 20.92 -7.59
C SER A 369 -16.50 22.24 -7.13
N GLY A 370 -16.84 23.34 -7.82
CA GLY A 370 -16.39 24.69 -7.49
C GLY A 370 -16.73 25.13 -6.07
N ASN A 371 -17.91 24.72 -5.55
CA ASN A 371 -18.33 25.00 -4.18
C ASN A 371 -17.40 24.36 -3.14
N VAL A 372 -16.87 23.17 -3.42
CA VAL A 372 -15.88 22.50 -2.55
C VAL A 372 -14.57 23.27 -2.55
N ILE A 373 -14.05 23.64 -3.73
CA ILE A 373 -12.81 24.42 -3.88
C ILE A 373 -12.95 25.80 -3.21
N GLN A 374 -14.09 26.47 -3.38
CA GLN A 374 -14.41 27.72 -2.69
C GLN A 374 -14.38 27.55 -1.17
N THR A 375 -14.98 26.48 -0.66
CA THR A 375 -15.01 26.20 0.78
C THR A 375 -13.61 25.93 1.33
N ILE A 376 -12.78 25.17 0.59
CA ILE A 376 -11.37 24.93 0.94
C ILE A 376 -10.61 26.25 0.97
N GLY A 377 -10.67 27.04 -0.12
CA GLY A 377 -10.02 28.34 -0.24
C GLY A 377 -10.38 29.29 0.89
N LYS A 378 -11.65 29.30 1.32
CA LYS A 378 -12.15 30.17 2.40
C LYS A 378 -11.72 29.71 3.80
N ASN A 379 -11.72 28.41 4.10
CA ASN A 379 -11.62 27.92 5.48
C ASN A 379 -10.26 27.27 5.82
N CYS A 380 -9.58 26.64 4.86
CA CYS A 380 -8.35 25.87 5.12
C CYS A 380 -7.08 26.74 5.06
N LYS A 381 -7.04 27.86 5.79
CA LYS A 381 -5.97 28.86 5.66
C LYS A 381 -4.57 28.41 6.14
N ASN A 382 -4.48 27.30 6.86
CA ASN A 382 -3.22 26.71 7.32
C ASN A 382 -2.61 25.72 6.30
N LEU A 383 -3.25 25.56 5.14
CA LEU A 383 -2.78 24.64 4.11
C LEU A 383 -1.43 25.12 3.55
N LYS A 384 -0.47 24.20 3.54
CA LYS A 384 0.89 24.36 3.01
C LYS A 384 1.09 23.57 1.73
N THR A 385 0.41 22.44 1.60
CA THR A 385 0.50 21.56 0.43
C THR A 385 -0.89 21.32 -0.13
N LEU A 386 -1.05 21.62 -1.42
CA LEU A 386 -2.26 21.31 -2.16
C LEU A 386 -1.89 20.58 -3.45
N GLU A 387 -2.49 19.41 -3.64
CA GLU A 387 -2.40 18.65 -4.88
C GLU A 387 -3.79 18.40 -5.45
N VAL A 388 -4.05 18.91 -6.65
CA VAL A 388 -5.35 18.80 -7.35
C VAL A 388 -5.08 18.45 -8.81
N SER A 389 -5.01 17.15 -9.10
CA SER A 389 -4.72 16.63 -10.45
C SER A 389 -5.89 15.82 -11.01
N TYR A 390 -6.03 15.80 -12.34
CA TYR A 390 -7.12 15.12 -13.06
C TYR A 390 -8.50 15.51 -12.53
N ILE A 391 -8.81 16.79 -12.69
CA ILE A 391 -10.01 17.43 -12.16
C ILE A 391 -11.32 16.98 -12.81
N SER A 392 -12.40 17.24 -12.08
CA SER A 392 -13.78 17.05 -12.50
C SER A 392 -14.18 17.94 -13.68
N PHE A 393 -15.08 17.42 -14.54
CA PHE A 393 -15.83 18.21 -15.53
C PHE A 393 -16.81 19.21 -14.90
N LEU A 394 -17.00 19.18 -13.57
CA LEU A 394 -17.88 20.07 -12.81
C LEU A 394 -17.23 21.42 -12.48
N LEU A 395 -15.94 21.59 -12.75
CA LEU A 395 -15.19 22.81 -12.42
C LEU A 395 -15.10 23.75 -13.62
N HIS A 396 -15.07 25.05 -13.33
CA HIS A 396 -14.81 26.13 -14.28
C HIS A 396 -13.53 26.89 -13.91
N PRO A 397 -12.90 27.64 -14.84
CA PRO A 397 -11.65 28.37 -14.55
C PRO A 397 -11.76 29.32 -13.35
N ASN A 398 -12.92 29.99 -13.19
CA ASN A 398 -13.17 30.89 -12.07
C ASN A 398 -13.16 30.19 -10.71
N ASP A 399 -13.50 28.91 -10.64
CA ASP A 399 -13.48 28.16 -9.39
C ASP A 399 -12.05 27.97 -8.88
N MET A 400 -11.08 27.85 -9.80
CA MET A 400 -9.67 27.70 -9.47
C MET A 400 -9.10 28.95 -8.80
N LEU A 401 -9.65 30.13 -9.07
CA LEU A 401 -9.25 31.38 -8.41
C LEU A 401 -9.51 31.35 -6.90
N HIS A 402 -10.36 30.46 -6.39
CA HIS A 402 -10.51 30.29 -4.94
C HIS A 402 -9.27 29.69 -4.26
N ILE A 403 -8.43 28.95 -5.00
CA ILE A 403 -7.17 28.39 -4.47
C ILE A 403 -6.18 29.50 -4.11
N VAL A 404 -6.16 30.61 -4.86
CA VAL A 404 -5.22 31.73 -4.61
C VAL A 404 -5.46 32.42 -3.25
N GLN A 405 -6.60 32.14 -2.61
CA GLN A 405 -6.89 32.60 -1.26
C GLN A 405 -6.08 31.86 -0.17
N LEU A 406 -5.37 30.78 -0.52
CA LEU A 406 -4.54 29.97 0.37
C LEU A 406 -3.10 30.52 0.41
N THR A 407 -2.94 31.72 0.97
CA THR A 407 -1.68 32.49 0.94
C THR A 407 -0.49 31.85 1.69
N ASN A 408 -0.73 30.77 2.45
CA ASN A 408 0.29 30.01 3.16
C ASN A 408 0.84 28.81 2.37
N LEU A 409 0.40 28.59 1.13
CA LEU A 409 0.89 27.50 0.31
C LEU A 409 2.41 27.58 0.10
N GLU A 410 3.07 26.45 0.31
CA GLU A 410 4.49 26.20 0.05
C GLU A 410 4.65 25.23 -1.14
N VAL A 411 3.68 24.33 -1.36
CA VAL A 411 3.68 23.34 -2.43
C VAL A 411 2.32 23.34 -3.11
N LEU A 412 2.30 23.58 -4.42
CA LEU A 412 1.11 23.47 -5.26
C LEU A 412 1.40 22.53 -6.43
N LYS A 413 0.60 21.48 -6.56
CA LYS A 413 0.63 20.54 -7.67
C LYS A 413 -0.74 20.52 -8.33
N ILE A 414 -0.81 20.91 -9.58
CA ILE A 414 -2.09 21.08 -10.28
C ILE A 414 -1.99 20.59 -11.73
N SER A 415 -1.17 19.56 -11.93
CA SER A 415 -0.90 18.97 -13.23
C SER A 415 -2.12 18.32 -13.88
N VAL A 416 -2.09 18.24 -15.21
CA VAL A 416 -3.16 17.68 -16.05
C VAL A 416 -4.49 18.39 -15.78
N ASN A 417 -4.44 19.73 -15.81
CA ASN A 417 -5.58 20.57 -15.46
C ASN A 417 -5.80 21.66 -16.53
N ALA A 418 -6.83 21.46 -17.34
CA ALA A 418 -7.24 22.38 -18.40
C ALA A 418 -7.95 23.65 -17.89
N LEU A 419 -8.17 23.81 -16.58
CA LEU A 419 -8.76 25.02 -15.99
C LEU A 419 -7.70 25.99 -15.46
N VAL A 420 -6.43 25.61 -15.49
CA VAL A 420 -5.31 26.48 -15.12
C VAL A 420 -5.02 27.41 -16.30
N THR A 421 -5.22 28.70 -16.09
CA THR A 421 -5.08 29.78 -17.08
C THR A 421 -4.03 30.79 -16.66
N ASP A 422 -3.64 31.69 -17.58
CA ASP A 422 -2.73 32.80 -17.27
C ASP A 422 -3.27 33.75 -16.19
N GLU A 423 -4.59 33.94 -16.12
CA GLU A 423 -5.23 34.70 -15.04
C GLU A 423 -5.01 34.03 -13.68
N PHE A 424 -5.21 32.71 -13.61
CA PHE A 424 -4.96 31.96 -12.39
C PHE A 424 -3.49 32.07 -11.96
N CYS A 425 -2.54 31.84 -12.87
CA CYS A 425 -1.10 31.90 -12.58
C CYS A 425 -0.66 33.30 -12.15
N SER A 426 -1.19 34.35 -12.77
CA SER A 426 -0.91 35.75 -12.38
C SER A 426 -1.45 36.07 -10.98
N ASN A 427 -2.66 35.61 -10.66
CA ASN A 427 -3.25 35.76 -9.33
C ASN A 427 -2.53 34.92 -8.28
N LEU A 428 -2.06 33.72 -8.64
CA LEU A 428 -1.24 32.87 -7.80
C LEU A 428 0.09 33.57 -7.46
N ALA A 429 0.80 34.08 -8.47
CA ALA A 429 2.08 34.76 -8.32
C ALA A 429 2.00 36.00 -7.42
N SER A 430 0.91 36.75 -7.50
CA SER A 430 0.70 37.97 -6.70
C SER A 430 0.28 37.71 -5.24
N THR A 431 -0.27 36.53 -4.92
CA THR A 431 -0.86 36.24 -3.61
C THR A 431 -0.08 35.20 -2.80
N CYS A 432 0.40 34.13 -3.44
CA CYS A 432 0.99 32.96 -2.79
C CYS A 432 2.52 33.09 -2.69
N LEU A 433 2.99 34.17 -2.06
CA LEU A 433 4.42 34.54 -1.97
C LEU A 433 5.30 33.59 -1.15
N ARG A 434 4.71 32.53 -0.58
CA ARG A 434 5.40 31.48 0.19
C ARG A 434 5.67 30.22 -0.63
N LEU A 435 5.21 30.18 -1.88
CA LEU A 435 5.32 29.01 -2.74
C LEU A 435 6.78 28.70 -3.06
N LYS A 436 7.17 27.45 -2.82
CA LYS A 436 8.51 26.90 -3.07
C LYS A 436 8.51 25.87 -4.17
N TYR A 437 7.39 25.16 -4.34
CA TYR A 437 7.22 24.12 -5.33
C TYR A 437 5.94 24.37 -6.12
N LEU A 438 6.06 24.44 -7.44
CA LEU A 438 4.93 24.53 -8.36
C LEU A 438 5.05 23.49 -9.48
N ASP A 439 4.01 22.68 -9.64
CA ASP A 439 3.84 21.79 -10.78
C ASP A 439 2.54 22.13 -11.51
N ILE A 440 2.67 22.63 -12.74
CA ILE A 440 1.59 22.95 -13.69
C ILE A 440 1.76 22.16 -14.99
N SER A 441 2.38 20.98 -14.93
CA SER A 441 2.59 20.13 -16.10
C SER A 441 1.27 19.76 -16.77
N GLU A 442 1.26 19.69 -18.11
CA GLU A 442 0.07 19.35 -18.91
C GLU A 442 -1.14 20.27 -18.68
N CYS A 443 -0.93 21.52 -18.26
CA CYS A 443 -1.96 22.55 -18.23
C CYS A 443 -2.07 23.24 -19.61
N SER A 444 -2.98 22.77 -20.45
CA SER A 444 -3.05 23.09 -21.89
C SER A 444 -3.32 24.56 -22.26
N TYR A 445 -3.72 25.41 -21.31
CA TYR A 445 -4.03 26.84 -21.53
C TYR A 445 -3.01 27.79 -20.90
N VAL A 446 -1.91 27.25 -20.37
CA VAL A 446 -0.81 28.02 -19.79
C VAL A 446 0.11 28.51 -20.91
N THR A 447 0.39 29.81 -20.94
CA THR A 447 1.28 30.43 -21.93
C THR A 447 2.50 31.08 -21.27
N ASP A 448 3.32 31.73 -22.09
CA ASP A 448 4.46 32.55 -21.70
C ASP A 448 4.15 33.56 -20.57
N ILE A 449 2.91 34.08 -20.53
CA ILE A 449 2.45 35.01 -19.49
C ILE A 449 2.48 34.34 -18.12
N SER A 450 1.95 33.12 -18.00
CA SER A 450 1.98 32.35 -16.76
C SER A 450 3.40 32.09 -16.29
N ILE A 451 4.30 31.67 -17.20
CA ILE A 451 5.66 31.30 -16.82
C ILE A 451 6.43 32.52 -16.31
N ALA A 452 6.33 33.65 -17.00
CA ALA A 452 6.91 34.91 -16.52
C ALA A 452 6.37 35.29 -15.13
N ALA A 453 5.06 35.19 -14.91
CA ALA A 453 4.45 35.50 -13.62
C ALA A 453 4.93 34.59 -12.49
N VAL A 454 4.93 33.26 -12.68
CA VAL A 454 5.28 32.32 -11.60
C VAL A 454 6.78 32.28 -11.33
N THR A 455 7.63 32.50 -12.33
CA THR A 455 9.09 32.56 -12.10
C THR A 455 9.51 33.76 -11.25
N ALA A 456 8.73 34.84 -11.22
CA ALA A 456 8.94 35.99 -10.35
C ALA A 456 8.59 35.74 -8.85
N LEU A 457 8.11 34.54 -8.49
CA LEU A 457 7.81 34.20 -7.10
C LEU A 457 9.09 34.20 -6.24
N PRO A 458 9.10 34.93 -5.11
CA PRO A 458 10.34 35.24 -4.38
C PRO A 458 10.94 34.06 -3.62
N LYS A 459 10.21 32.93 -3.51
CA LYS A 459 10.65 31.73 -2.78
C LYS A 459 10.58 30.47 -3.62
N LEU A 460 10.32 30.59 -4.92
CA LEU A 460 10.16 29.42 -5.78
C LEU A 460 11.51 28.74 -5.98
N GLU A 461 11.59 27.47 -5.58
CA GLU A 461 12.79 26.64 -5.66
C GLU A 461 12.64 25.54 -6.72
N VAL A 462 11.43 25.03 -6.94
CA VAL A 462 11.13 23.96 -7.90
C VAL A 462 9.96 24.37 -8.80
N LEU A 463 10.20 24.36 -10.11
CA LEU A 463 9.18 24.60 -11.13
C LEU A 463 9.14 23.43 -12.11
N ILE A 464 7.97 22.79 -12.22
CA ILE A 464 7.71 21.70 -13.17
C ILE A 464 6.61 22.16 -14.13
N ILE A 465 6.99 22.26 -15.41
CA ILE A 465 6.18 22.80 -16.51
C ILE A 465 6.24 21.86 -17.72
N ASN A 466 6.25 20.56 -17.47
CA ASN A 466 6.37 19.55 -18.52
C ASN A 466 5.15 19.59 -19.45
N TYR A 467 5.38 19.38 -20.75
CA TYR A 467 4.35 19.26 -21.78
C TYR A 467 3.44 20.49 -21.94
N LEU A 468 3.98 21.70 -21.76
CA LEU A 468 3.25 22.95 -22.06
C LEU A 468 3.46 23.38 -23.52
N GLU A 469 2.55 22.96 -24.40
CA GLU A 469 2.68 23.16 -25.85
C GLU A 469 2.54 24.62 -26.33
N LEU A 470 1.93 25.49 -25.52
CA LEU A 470 1.73 26.92 -25.83
C LEU A 470 2.87 27.80 -25.31
N VAL A 471 3.80 27.23 -24.55
CA VAL A 471 4.95 27.97 -24.02
C VAL A 471 6.08 27.96 -25.05
N THR A 472 6.59 29.14 -25.36
CA THR A 472 7.65 29.42 -26.33
C THR A 472 8.78 30.23 -25.69
N ASP A 473 9.69 30.79 -26.50
CA ASP A 473 10.84 31.51 -25.97
C ASP A 473 10.46 32.80 -25.23
N ILE A 474 10.78 32.82 -23.94
CA ILE A 474 10.59 33.93 -23.02
C ILE A 474 11.92 34.36 -22.38
N ASN A 475 11.91 35.50 -21.69
CA ASN A 475 13.05 36.01 -20.93
C ASN A 475 12.84 35.69 -19.44
N LEU A 476 13.71 34.88 -18.84
CA LEU A 476 13.52 34.32 -17.48
C LEU A 476 14.48 34.96 -16.47
N GLN A 477 14.32 36.26 -16.23
CA GLN A 477 15.28 37.06 -15.44
C GLN A 477 15.13 36.91 -13.92
N ASP A 478 13.93 36.65 -13.42
CA ASP A 478 13.63 36.67 -11.99
C ASP A 478 13.79 35.28 -11.31
N THR A 479 14.73 34.46 -11.79
CA THR A 479 14.85 33.03 -11.42
C THR A 479 15.94 32.72 -10.38
N CYS A 480 16.41 33.73 -9.65
CA CYS A 480 17.61 33.62 -8.80
C CYS A 480 17.55 32.58 -7.66
N ASN A 481 16.34 32.19 -7.23
CA ASN A 481 16.12 31.20 -6.17
C ASN A 481 15.84 29.78 -6.71
N LEU A 482 15.68 29.63 -8.02
CA LEU A 482 15.27 28.37 -8.62
C LEU A 482 16.43 27.36 -8.57
N LYS A 483 16.14 26.19 -8.02
CA LYS A 483 17.07 25.05 -7.89
C LYS A 483 16.75 23.95 -8.88
N GLN A 484 15.49 23.83 -9.29
CA GLN A 484 15.04 22.81 -10.23
C GLN A 484 14.04 23.38 -11.23
N LEU A 485 14.33 23.17 -12.52
CA LEU A 485 13.40 23.41 -13.61
C LEU A 485 13.24 22.13 -14.44
N GLU A 486 12.00 21.65 -14.54
CA GLU A 486 11.64 20.62 -15.50
C GLU A 486 10.70 21.20 -16.55
N CYS A 487 11.11 21.16 -17.82
CA CYS A 487 10.33 21.71 -18.94
C CYS A 487 10.33 20.79 -20.15
N ARG A 488 10.09 19.48 -19.91
CA ARG A 488 10.11 18.45 -20.96
C ARG A 488 9.12 18.76 -22.08
N THR A 489 9.54 18.55 -23.32
CA THR A 489 8.70 18.73 -24.52
C THR A 489 8.12 20.16 -24.68
N CYS A 490 8.63 21.15 -23.95
CA CYS A 490 8.31 22.56 -24.22
C CYS A 490 8.99 23.05 -25.49
N LYS A 491 8.47 24.11 -26.11
CA LYS A 491 9.02 24.67 -27.36
C LYS A 491 10.16 25.68 -27.13
N PHE A 492 10.87 25.56 -26.01
CA PHE A 492 12.02 26.40 -25.73
C PHE A 492 13.19 26.10 -26.69
N THR A 493 13.94 27.14 -27.02
CA THR A 493 15.20 27.08 -27.77
C THR A 493 16.39 27.47 -26.89
N ASP A 494 17.59 27.37 -27.47
CA ASP A 494 18.82 27.83 -26.80
C ASP A 494 18.71 29.29 -26.30
N LYS A 495 17.95 30.15 -26.99
CA LYS A 495 17.83 31.57 -26.60
C LYS A 495 17.30 31.75 -25.18
N THR A 496 16.22 31.06 -24.83
CA THR A 496 15.62 31.14 -23.49
C THR A 496 16.48 30.43 -22.46
N MET A 497 17.07 29.28 -22.81
CA MET A 497 17.89 28.51 -21.86
C MET A 497 19.21 29.20 -21.52
N ILE A 498 19.88 29.81 -22.50
CA ILE A 498 21.08 30.62 -22.29
C ILE A 498 20.78 31.77 -21.32
N ASN A 499 19.72 32.53 -21.60
CA ASN A 499 19.28 33.61 -20.74
C ASN A 499 18.95 33.11 -19.32
N PHE A 500 18.17 32.03 -19.20
CA PHE A 500 17.80 31.47 -17.91
C PHE A 500 19.02 31.02 -17.07
N LEU A 501 20.02 30.39 -17.70
CA LEU A 501 21.23 29.92 -17.02
C LEU A 501 22.01 31.08 -16.38
N GLU A 502 22.05 32.25 -17.01
CA GLU A 502 22.70 33.45 -16.46
C GLU A 502 22.02 33.96 -15.17
N TYR A 503 20.69 33.88 -15.08
CA TYR A 503 19.91 34.40 -13.96
C TYR A 503 19.58 33.36 -12.86
N ALA A 504 19.95 32.09 -13.06
CA ALA A 504 19.69 30.99 -12.12
C ALA A 504 20.99 30.41 -11.50
N PRO A 505 21.69 31.15 -10.62
CA PRO A 505 22.96 30.71 -10.03
C PRO A 505 22.81 29.55 -9.05
N GLN A 506 21.62 29.32 -8.50
CA GLN A 506 21.33 28.22 -7.55
C GLN A 506 20.85 26.93 -8.22
N LEU A 507 20.76 26.90 -9.55
CA LEU A 507 20.18 25.77 -10.28
C LEU A 507 21.01 24.49 -10.12
N GLU A 508 20.38 23.45 -9.59
CA GLU A 508 20.94 22.11 -9.36
C GLU A 508 20.48 21.13 -10.44
N LEU A 509 19.24 21.27 -10.94
CA LEU A 509 18.65 20.36 -11.92
C LEU A 509 17.93 21.13 -13.04
N LEU A 510 18.23 20.76 -14.29
CA LEU A 510 17.55 21.25 -15.48
C LEU A 510 17.15 20.06 -16.37
N ASP A 511 15.86 19.84 -16.57
CA ASP A 511 15.37 18.78 -17.45
C ASP A 511 14.78 19.36 -18.74
N LEU A 512 15.52 19.16 -19.84
CA LEU A 512 15.18 19.63 -21.20
C LEU A 512 14.72 18.48 -22.10
N SER A 513 14.37 17.32 -21.52
CA SER A 513 14.11 16.12 -22.33
C SER A 513 13.00 16.37 -23.36
N GLY A 514 13.25 15.98 -24.62
CA GLY A 514 12.32 16.17 -25.73
C GLY A 514 12.16 17.61 -26.24
N CYS A 515 12.90 18.59 -25.72
CA CYS A 515 12.91 19.97 -26.23
C CYS A 515 13.75 20.06 -27.51
N ARG A 516 13.13 19.85 -28.67
CA ARG A 516 13.83 19.74 -29.96
C ARG A 516 14.60 20.99 -30.39
N GLY A 517 14.24 22.17 -29.86
CA GLY A 517 14.91 23.45 -30.13
C GLY A 517 16.23 23.67 -29.37
N ILE A 518 16.61 22.73 -28.49
CA ILE A 518 17.85 22.80 -27.70
C ILE A 518 19.00 22.14 -28.46
N THR A 519 20.12 22.84 -28.57
CA THR A 519 21.34 22.38 -29.25
C THR A 519 22.55 22.48 -28.32
N ASN A 520 23.75 22.23 -28.87
CA ASN A 520 25.01 22.32 -28.16
C ASN A 520 25.29 23.72 -27.58
N GLU A 521 24.65 24.78 -28.07
CA GLU A 521 24.83 26.14 -27.54
C GLU A 521 24.37 26.25 -26.08
N THR A 522 23.23 25.65 -25.70
CA THR A 522 22.80 25.60 -24.29
C THR A 522 23.85 24.92 -23.39
N LEU A 523 24.46 23.83 -23.85
CA LEU A 523 25.49 23.13 -23.07
C LEU A 523 26.80 23.92 -22.97
N LYS A 524 27.18 24.65 -24.01
CA LYS A 524 28.36 25.54 -23.98
C LYS A 524 28.18 26.66 -22.96
N GLU A 525 26.99 27.26 -22.92
CA GLU A 525 26.66 28.28 -21.93
C GLU A 525 26.64 27.68 -20.52
N ALA A 526 25.97 26.54 -20.33
CA ALA A 526 25.94 25.85 -19.04
C ALA A 526 27.36 25.54 -18.51
N ALA A 527 28.26 25.09 -19.38
CA ALA A 527 29.66 24.85 -19.02
C ALA A 527 30.38 26.14 -18.59
N THR A 528 30.07 27.26 -19.23
CA THR A 528 30.65 28.57 -18.92
C THR A 528 30.13 29.11 -17.59
N VAL A 529 28.81 29.13 -17.40
CA VAL A 529 28.16 29.63 -16.18
C VAL A 529 28.55 28.81 -14.96
N THR A 530 28.55 27.48 -15.06
CA THR A 530 28.83 26.60 -13.91
C THR A 530 30.24 26.78 -13.34
N VAL A 531 31.24 27.10 -14.17
CA VAL A 531 32.60 27.43 -13.73
C VAL A 531 32.65 28.77 -12.99
N ASN A 532 31.78 29.72 -13.36
CA ASN A 532 31.74 31.05 -12.75
C ASN A 532 30.90 31.12 -11.47
N ARG A 533 30.19 30.05 -11.11
CA ARG A 533 29.39 29.99 -9.87
C ARG A 533 30.30 29.97 -8.64
N THR A 534 29.98 30.80 -7.66
CA THR A 534 30.73 30.88 -6.38
C THR A 534 30.27 29.86 -5.34
N ASN A 535 29.15 29.18 -5.58
CA ASN A 535 28.50 28.28 -4.62
C ASN A 535 28.91 26.80 -4.76
N ASN A 536 29.79 26.45 -5.71
CA ASN A 536 30.20 25.08 -6.02
C ASN A 536 29.02 24.11 -6.31
N THR A 537 27.87 24.63 -6.69
CA THR A 537 26.68 23.83 -6.99
C THR A 537 26.85 23.11 -8.33
N ILE A 538 26.76 21.78 -8.30
CA ILE A 538 26.77 20.95 -9.51
C ILE A 538 25.42 21.10 -10.21
N LEU A 539 25.45 21.44 -11.50
CA LEU A 539 24.28 21.45 -12.35
C LEU A 539 24.13 20.11 -13.06
N LYS A 540 23.00 19.43 -12.89
CA LYS A 540 22.63 18.24 -13.63
C LYS A 540 21.64 18.60 -14.74
N ILE A 541 22.01 18.32 -15.99
CA ILE A 541 21.16 18.61 -17.16
C ILE A 541 20.76 17.31 -17.86
N PHE A 542 19.45 17.11 -18.07
CA PHE A 542 18.91 16.05 -18.92
C PHE A 542 18.64 16.59 -20.32
N VAL A 543 19.19 15.92 -21.34
CA VAL A 543 19.13 16.38 -22.75
C VAL A 543 18.65 15.30 -23.72
N GLY A 544 18.12 14.18 -23.24
CA GLY A 544 17.63 13.12 -24.12
C GLY A 544 16.46 13.63 -24.98
N GLY A 545 16.43 13.26 -26.27
CA GLY A 545 15.40 13.72 -27.20
C GLY A 545 15.52 15.19 -27.66
N THR A 546 16.62 15.87 -27.33
CA THR A 546 16.98 17.20 -27.87
C THR A 546 17.81 17.08 -29.15
N SER A 547 18.22 18.22 -29.74
CA SER A 547 19.13 18.28 -30.90
C SER A 547 20.61 18.38 -30.50
N VAL A 548 20.95 18.08 -29.23
CA VAL A 548 22.32 18.08 -28.73
C VAL A 548 23.12 16.90 -29.30
N ASP A 549 24.28 17.18 -29.87
CA ASP A 549 25.28 16.19 -30.24
C ASP A 549 26.36 16.06 -29.16
N LEU A 550 26.32 14.97 -28.39
CA LEU A 550 27.28 14.75 -27.29
C LEU A 550 28.68 14.36 -27.77
N SER A 551 28.84 13.97 -29.04
CA SER A 551 30.17 13.66 -29.59
C SER A 551 31.10 14.87 -29.60
N THR A 552 30.56 16.09 -29.50
CA THR A 552 31.36 17.32 -29.45
C THR A 552 31.82 17.70 -28.04
N PHE A 553 31.46 16.92 -27.01
CA PHE A 553 31.76 17.21 -25.60
C PHE A 553 32.75 16.19 -25.01
N ASP A 554 34.02 16.35 -25.33
CA ASP A 554 35.11 15.45 -24.91
C ASP A 554 35.70 15.76 -23.50
N LYS A 555 35.09 16.67 -22.71
CA LYS A 555 35.69 17.19 -21.46
C LYS A 555 34.93 16.77 -20.21
N ILE A 556 35.69 16.41 -19.17
CA ILE A 556 35.21 16.31 -17.79
C ILE A 556 34.88 17.73 -17.31
N LEU A 557 33.59 17.99 -17.09
CA LEU A 557 33.09 19.26 -16.57
C LEU A 557 32.77 19.07 -15.08
N PRO A 558 33.61 19.55 -14.15
CA PRO A 558 33.49 19.20 -12.73
C PRO A 558 32.18 19.70 -12.08
N PHE A 559 31.57 20.76 -12.62
CA PHE A 559 30.36 21.38 -12.10
C PHE A 559 29.13 21.21 -13.02
N LEU A 560 29.27 20.44 -14.10
CA LEU A 560 28.18 20.17 -15.05
C LEU A 560 28.09 18.66 -15.34
N GLN A 561 27.01 18.04 -14.88
CA GLN A 561 26.68 16.65 -15.16
C GLN A 561 25.64 16.58 -16.28
N ILE A 562 26.02 16.02 -17.42
CA ILE A 562 25.13 15.83 -18.56
C ILE A 562 24.56 14.41 -18.54
N VAL A 563 23.25 14.27 -18.67
CA VAL A 563 22.55 12.98 -18.71
C VAL A 563 21.78 12.85 -20.02
N ASN A 564 22.15 11.84 -20.82
CA ASN A 564 21.49 11.53 -22.08
C ASN A 564 20.44 10.42 -21.92
N ILE A 565 19.37 10.73 -21.19
CA ILE A 565 18.22 9.85 -21.04
C ILE A 565 17.01 10.65 -21.49
N ASP A 566 16.28 10.12 -22.47
CA ASP A 566 15.05 10.75 -22.93
C ASP A 566 13.90 10.41 -21.98
N LEU A 567 13.57 11.37 -21.12
CA LEU A 567 12.46 11.29 -20.17
C LEU A 567 11.16 11.89 -20.74
N SER A 568 11.10 12.21 -22.03
CA SER A 568 9.91 12.83 -22.63
C SER A 568 8.77 11.84 -22.90
N ASN A 569 9.04 10.54 -22.93
CA ASN A 569 8.02 9.52 -23.13
C ASN A 569 7.06 9.41 -21.93
N ARG A 570 5.76 9.41 -22.23
CA ARG A 570 4.66 9.36 -21.24
C ARG A 570 4.44 7.98 -20.60
N GLU A 571 5.13 6.94 -21.07
CA GLU A 571 4.89 5.54 -20.70
C GLU A 571 5.95 4.96 -19.73
N LEU A 572 6.86 5.79 -19.21
CA LEU A 572 7.89 5.40 -18.23
C LEU A 572 7.47 5.69 -16.78
#